data_AF-A0A2U3KND6-F1
#
_entry.id   AF-A0A2U3KND6-F1
#
_cell.length_a   1.000
_cell.length_b   1.000
_cell.length_c   1.000
_cell.angle_alpha   90.00
_cell.angle_beta   90.00
_cell.angle_gamma   90.00
#
_symmetry.space_group_name_H-M   'P 1'
#
loop_
_entity.id
_entity.type
_entity.pdbx_description
1 polymer ?
#
loop_
_entity_poly.entity_id
_entity_poly.type
_entity_poly.pdbx_seq_one_letter_code
_entity_poly.pdbx_strand_id
1 'polypeptide(L)'
;MARLFEAGIIDNLGKFKRELKSDRLRERDGVYEYVLVRKQKTSLNRDIVITETDIGNLIRAKGAIYSGCQTLLEEVGLKITDLDRIILAGGFGSHIDIEMAMTIGLLPEIDAGKVTYIGNGSLLGARMCAVTNRIRKDVASVIKKMTNFELSETPSYMSKYVAALFLPHTDLNLFPKLKGRLYANRNLAPIDESDS
;
A
#
# COMPACT_ATOMS: atom_id res chain seq x y z
N MET A 1 -0.76 -7.03 7.36
CA MET A 1 0.50 -6.25 7.35
C MET A 1 0.41 -5.00 8.22
N ALA A 2 -0.51 -4.07 7.96
CA ALA A 2 -0.72 -2.86 8.77
C ALA A 2 -0.74 -3.15 10.29
N ARG A 3 -1.53 -4.15 10.71
CA ARG A 3 -1.58 -4.59 12.12
C ARG A 3 -0.25 -5.10 12.69
N LEU A 4 0.58 -5.78 11.90
CA LEU A 4 1.90 -6.23 12.34
C LEU A 4 2.83 -5.02 12.55
N PHE A 5 2.72 -4.02 11.69
CA PHE A 5 3.48 -2.77 11.79
C PHE A 5 3.03 -1.93 12.99
N GLU A 6 1.73 -1.69 13.15
CA GLU A 6 1.18 -0.94 14.28
C GLU A 6 1.45 -1.61 15.63
N ALA A 7 1.37 -2.94 15.69
CA ALA A 7 1.71 -3.71 16.90
C ALA A 7 3.22 -3.74 17.19
N GLY A 8 4.05 -3.15 16.34
CA GLY A 8 5.50 -3.14 16.47
C GLY A 8 6.16 -4.51 16.28
N ILE A 9 5.44 -5.47 15.68
CA ILE A 9 5.94 -6.81 15.35
C ILE A 9 6.98 -6.76 14.24
N ILE A 10 6.75 -5.87 13.27
CA ILE A 10 7.70 -5.54 12.21
C ILE A 10 8.14 -4.08 12.30
N ASP A 11 9.36 -3.80 11.86
CA ASP A 11 9.87 -2.44 11.69
C ASP A 11 9.43 -1.82 10.36
N ASN A 12 9.95 -0.61 10.07
CA ASN A 12 9.68 0.11 8.84
C ASN A 12 10.31 -0.54 7.59
N LEU A 13 11.28 -1.44 7.75
CA LEU A 13 11.88 -2.23 6.66
C LEU A 13 11.14 -3.56 6.42
N GLY A 14 10.11 -3.86 7.21
CA GLY A 14 9.39 -5.11 7.15
C GLY A 14 10.13 -6.29 7.79
N LYS A 15 11.14 -6.03 8.63
CA LYS A 15 11.84 -7.05 9.40
C LYS A 15 11.15 -7.32 10.72
N PHE A 16 11.08 -8.58 11.11
CA PHE A 16 10.51 -8.95 12.41
C PHE A 16 11.45 -8.52 13.54
N LYS A 17 10.90 -7.95 14.60
CA LYS A 17 11.67 -7.66 15.82
C LYS A 17 11.92 -8.95 16.60
N ARG A 18 13.14 -9.46 16.48
CA ARG A 18 13.55 -10.77 17.05
C ARG A 18 13.56 -10.80 18.57
N GLU A 19 13.68 -9.62 19.19
CA GLU A 19 13.60 -9.42 20.64
C GLU A 19 12.19 -9.57 21.21
N LEU A 20 11.15 -9.66 20.35
CA LEU A 20 9.80 -9.98 20.79
C LEU A 20 9.73 -11.42 21.28
N LYS A 21 9.52 -11.58 22.59
CA LYS A 21 9.19 -12.87 23.20
C LYS A 21 7.76 -13.26 22.81
N SER A 22 7.62 -13.85 21.64
CA SER A 22 6.35 -14.36 21.11
C SER A 22 6.52 -15.81 20.67
N ASP A 23 5.61 -16.67 21.12
CA ASP A 23 5.52 -18.07 20.70
C ASP A 23 5.03 -18.24 19.24
N ARG A 24 4.75 -17.13 18.54
CA ARG A 24 4.35 -17.08 17.13
C ARG A 24 5.48 -16.69 16.19
N LEU A 25 6.55 -16.08 16.69
CA LEU A 25 7.71 -15.71 15.87
C LEU A 25 8.73 -16.84 15.90
N ARG A 26 9.10 -17.35 14.72
CA ARG A 26 10.12 -18.40 14.61
C ARG A 26 10.95 -18.21 13.35
N GLU A 27 12.11 -18.84 13.34
CA GLU A 27 12.99 -18.91 12.17
C GLU A 27 12.89 -20.31 11.55
N ARG A 28 12.79 -20.34 10.21
CA ARG A 28 12.75 -21.57 9.43
C ARG A 28 13.55 -21.38 8.15
N ASP A 29 14.52 -22.26 7.92
CA ASP A 29 15.38 -22.23 6.72
C ASP A 29 16.07 -20.86 6.50
N GLY A 30 16.46 -20.19 7.58
CA GLY A 30 17.08 -18.86 7.55
C GLY A 30 16.11 -17.68 7.32
N VAL A 31 14.80 -17.93 7.27
CA VAL A 31 13.76 -16.92 7.08
C VAL A 31 12.88 -16.83 8.32
N TYR A 32 12.66 -15.61 8.81
CA TYR A 32 11.73 -15.39 9.91
C TYR A 32 10.28 -15.43 9.41
N GLU A 33 9.42 -16.08 10.17
CA GLU A 33 8.00 -16.19 9.90
C GLU A 33 7.16 -15.97 11.17
N TYR A 34 5.99 -15.37 10.99
CA TYR A 34 5.02 -15.17 12.05
C TYR A 34 3.79 -16.05 11.83
N VAL A 35 3.46 -16.87 12.83
CA VAL A 35 2.31 -17.77 12.80
C VAL A 35 1.02 -16.99 13.03
N LEU A 36 0.21 -16.84 11.97
CA LEU A 36 -1.11 -16.21 12.02
C LEU A 36 -2.15 -17.19 12.60
N VAL A 37 -2.19 -18.40 12.07
CA VAL A 37 -3.12 -19.46 12.50
C VAL A 37 -2.36 -20.75 12.70
N ARG A 38 -2.48 -21.36 13.88
CA ARG A 38 -1.87 -22.65 14.18
C ARG A 38 -2.62 -23.80 13.51
N LYS A 39 -1.92 -24.87 13.17
CA LYS A 39 -2.44 -26.08 12.53
C LYS A 39 -3.71 -26.64 13.18
N GLN A 40 -3.86 -26.54 14.52
CA GLN A 40 -5.03 -27.06 15.24
C GLN A 40 -6.31 -26.30 14.89
N LYS A 41 -6.19 -25.08 14.35
CA LYS A 41 -7.30 -24.22 13.93
C LYS A 41 -7.46 -24.16 12.41
N THR A 42 -6.73 -24.99 11.66
CA THR A 42 -6.82 -25.03 10.19
C THR A 42 -7.31 -26.39 9.72
N SER A 43 -8.10 -26.42 8.66
CA SER A 43 -8.43 -27.67 7.95
C SER A 43 -7.30 -28.17 7.05
N LEU A 44 -6.16 -27.46 7.02
CA LEU A 44 -5.05 -27.68 6.10
C LEU A 44 -3.92 -28.55 6.72
N ASN A 45 -4.09 -29.01 7.97
CA ASN A 45 -3.08 -29.73 8.74
C ASN A 45 -1.69 -29.04 8.80
N ARG A 46 -1.65 -27.72 8.61
CA ARG A 46 -0.43 -26.90 8.66
C ARG A 46 -0.71 -25.53 9.25
N ASP A 47 0.33 -24.90 9.78
CA ASP A 47 0.28 -23.50 10.22
C ASP A 47 0.10 -22.58 9.01
N ILE A 48 -0.67 -21.50 9.17
CA ILE A 48 -0.72 -20.37 8.24
C ILE A 48 0.23 -19.31 8.78
N VAL A 49 1.25 -19.00 8.00
CA VAL A 49 2.35 -18.11 8.38
C VAL A 49 2.46 -16.96 7.38
N ILE A 50 3.11 -15.88 7.81
CA ILE A 50 3.57 -14.80 6.94
C ILE A 50 5.08 -14.65 7.13
N THR A 51 5.83 -14.68 6.05
CA THR A 51 7.30 -14.65 6.07
C THR A 51 7.85 -13.24 5.80
N GLU A 52 9.10 -12.99 6.15
CA GLU A 52 9.79 -11.75 5.73
C GLU A 52 9.84 -11.61 4.20
N THR A 53 9.92 -12.73 3.47
CA THR A 53 9.89 -12.73 2.00
C THR A 53 8.55 -12.24 1.48
N ASP A 54 7.44 -12.68 2.07
CA ASP A 54 6.09 -12.23 1.72
C ASP A 54 5.92 -10.74 2.01
N ILE A 55 6.43 -10.29 3.18
CA ILE A 55 6.41 -8.88 3.57
C ILE A 55 7.22 -8.04 2.58
N GLY A 56 8.43 -8.48 2.22
CA GLY A 56 9.28 -7.80 1.25
C GLY A 56 8.66 -7.72 -0.15
N ASN A 57 7.99 -8.78 -0.60
CA ASN A 57 7.21 -8.77 -1.85
C ASN A 57 6.09 -7.72 -1.81
N LEU A 58 5.36 -7.65 -0.70
CA LEU A 58 4.29 -6.67 -0.53
C LEU A 58 4.84 -5.23 -0.48
N ILE A 59 5.95 -4.99 0.21
CA ILE A 59 6.64 -3.69 0.23
C ILE A 59 7.06 -3.24 -1.17
N ARG A 60 7.61 -4.14 -1.98
CA ARG A 60 7.97 -3.81 -3.38
C ARG A 60 6.74 -3.49 -4.22
N ALA A 61 5.69 -4.30 -4.10
CA ALA A 61 4.44 -4.09 -4.85
C ALA A 61 3.78 -2.75 -4.49
N LYS A 62 3.66 -2.44 -3.19
CA LYS A 62 3.09 -1.16 -2.75
C LYS A 62 4.00 0.02 -3.10
N GLY A 63 5.33 -0.16 -3.02
CA GLY A 63 6.32 0.84 -3.39
C GLY A 63 6.19 1.26 -4.85
N ALA A 64 6.04 0.29 -5.76
CA ALA A 64 5.85 0.54 -7.19
C ALA A 64 4.55 1.30 -7.49
N ILE A 65 3.46 0.96 -6.79
CA ILE A 65 2.17 1.64 -6.94
C ILE A 65 2.29 3.10 -6.46
N TYR A 66 2.81 3.31 -5.25
CA TYR A 66 2.93 4.64 -4.66
C TYR A 66 3.86 5.55 -5.48
N SER A 67 5.05 5.06 -5.84
CA SER A 67 6.02 5.84 -6.62
C SER A 67 5.53 6.09 -8.04
N GLY A 68 4.82 5.15 -8.66
CA GLY A 68 4.21 5.35 -9.97
C GLY A 68 3.16 6.45 -9.95
N CYS A 69 2.26 6.44 -8.96
CA CYS A 69 1.26 7.50 -8.78
C CYS A 69 1.92 8.86 -8.51
N GLN A 70 2.91 8.91 -7.61
CA GLN A 70 3.62 10.15 -7.30
C GLN A 70 4.34 10.73 -8.51
N THR A 71 5.07 9.89 -9.26
CA THR A 71 5.76 10.33 -10.47
C THR A 71 4.80 10.85 -11.52
N LEU A 72 3.70 10.14 -11.77
CA LEU A 72 2.71 10.58 -12.76
C LEU A 72 2.11 11.95 -12.42
N LEU A 73 1.81 12.19 -11.14
CA LEU A 73 1.28 13.48 -10.69
C LEU A 73 2.30 14.60 -10.89
N GLU A 74 3.55 14.38 -10.51
CA GLU A 74 4.60 15.39 -10.65
C GLU A 74 4.88 15.74 -12.13
N GLU A 75 4.86 14.76 -13.04
CA GLU A 75 5.03 14.99 -14.49
C GLU A 75 3.94 15.89 -15.09
N VAL A 76 2.74 15.89 -14.50
CA VAL A 76 1.64 16.78 -14.90
C VAL A 76 1.53 18.03 -14.02
N GLY A 77 2.51 18.28 -13.15
CA GLY A 77 2.57 19.45 -12.27
C GLY A 77 1.56 19.44 -11.11
N LEU A 78 1.06 18.25 -10.75
CA LEU A 78 0.10 18.06 -9.66
C LEU A 78 0.77 17.42 -8.44
N LYS A 79 0.14 17.62 -7.28
CA LYS A 79 0.50 16.99 -6.02
C LYS A 79 -0.55 15.95 -5.62
N ILE A 80 -0.18 15.06 -4.72
CA ILE A 80 -1.10 14.10 -4.10
C ILE A 80 -2.30 14.80 -3.43
N THR A 81 -2.07 15.99 -2.86
CA THR A 81 -3.11 16.81 -2.23
C THR A 81 -4.16 17.33 -3.21
N ASP A 82 -3.83 17.39 -4.50
CA ASP A 82 -4.69 17.90 -5.55
C ASP A 82 -5.67 16.83 -6.06
N LEU A 83 -5.58 15.60 -5.54
CA LEU A 83 -6.49 14.51 -5.88
C LEU A 83 -7.88 14.71 -5.27
N ASP A 84 -8.89 14.78 -6.14
CA ASP A 84 -10.30 14.80 -5.75
C ASP A 84 -10.84 13.42 -5.40
N ARG A 85 -10.40 12.39 -6.13
CA ARG A 85 -10.89 11.01 -5.96
C ARG A 85 -9.85 9.99 -6.38
N ILE A 86 -9.77 8.89 -5.64
CA ILE A 86 -9.02 7.68 -6.01
C ILE A 86 -10.01 6.56 -6.29
N ILE A 87 -9.96 6.00 -7.50
CA ILE A 87 -10.80 4.87 -7.89
C ILE A 87 -9.94 3.62 -7.93
N LEU A 88 -10.23 2.67 -7.04
CA LEU A 88 -9.53 1.40 -6.94
C LEU A 88 -10.29 0.33 -7.70
N ALA A 89 -9.61 -0.28 -8.67
CA ALA A 89 -10.10 -1.43 -9.41
C ALA A 89 -9.12 -2.61 -9.22
N GLY A 90 -9.64 -3.83 -9.20
CA GLY A 90 -8.84 -5.04 -9.13
C GLY A 90 -9.42 -6.11 -8.21
N GLY A 91 -8.83 -7.30 -8.26
CA GLY A 91 -9.28 -8.48 -7.53
C GLY A 91 -8.86 -8.54 -6.05
N PHE A 92 -8.52 -7.41 -5.42
CA PHE A 92 -8.04 -7.34 -4.03
C PHE A 92 -9.08 -7.76 -2.96
N GLY A 93 -10.14 -8.46 -3.36
CA GLY A 93 -11.26 -8.83 -2.50
C GLY A 93 -12.21 -7.66 -2.28
N SER A 94 -13.43 -7.99 -1.89
CA SER A 94 -14.54 -7.05 -1.67
C SER A 94 -14.31 -6.02 -0.54
N HIS A 95 -13.16 -6.04 0.15
CA HIS A 95 -12.93 -5.28 1.38
C HIS A 95 -11.45 -4.91 1.56
N ILE A 96 -10.88 -4.08 0.68
CA ILE A 96 -9.66 -3.35 1.07
C ILE A 96 -10.07 -2.34 2.15
N ASP A 97 -9.51 -2.50 3.36
CA ASP A 97 -9.59 -1.48 4.38
C ASP A 97 -8.67 -0.30 3.97
N ILE A 98 -9.30 0.83 3.65
CA ILE A 98 -8.63 2.02 3.12
C ILE A 98 -7.64 2.59 4.14
N GLU A 99 -7.98 2.56 5.43
CA GLU A 99 -7.08 3.06 6.48
C GLU A 99 -5.86 2.15 6.61
N MET A 100 -6.05 0.83 6.51
CA MET A 100 -4.94 -0.13 6.51
C MET A 100 -4.05 0.02 5.28
N ALA A 101 -4.62 0.34 4.12
CA ALA A 101 -3.87 0.60 2.89
C ALA A 101 -3.01 1.87 3.00
N MET A 102 -3.55 2.93 3.59
CA MET A 102 -2.77 4.16 3.89
C MET A 102 -1.68 3.88 4.93
N THR A 103 -1.98 3.06 5.95
CA THR A 103 -1.04 2.72 7.03
C THR A 103 0.23 2.03 6.53
N ILE A 104 0.13 1.22 5.48
CA ILE A 104 1.29 0.57 4.86
C ILE A 104 1.91 1.41 3.73
N GLY A 105 1.35 2.57 3.41
CA GLY A 105 1.76 3.43 2.30
C GLY A 105 1.48 2.85 0.92
N LEU A 106 0.43 2.02 0.78
CA LEU A 106 -0.09 1.58 -0.52
C LEU A 106 -0.84 2.72 -1.21
N LEU A 107 -1.60 3.48 -0.41
CA LEU A 107 -2.30 4.68 -0.84
C LEU A 107 -1.73 5.90 -0.13
N PRO A 108 -1.74 7.07 -0.75
CA PRO A 108 -1.46 8.31 -0.05
C PRO A 108 -2.46 8.56 1.07
N GLU A 109 -2.04 9.28 2.10
CA GLU A 109 -2.92 9.68 3.17
C GLU A 109 -3.88 10.79 2.68
N ILE A 110 -5.12 10.39 2.39
CA ILE A 110 -6.19 11.28 1.97
C ILE A 110 -7.46 10.99 2.77
N ASP A 111 -8.50 11.78 2.57
CA ASP A 111 -9.82 11.45 3.11
C ASP A 111 -10.31 10.11 2.54
N ALA A 112 -10.67 9.17 3.41
CA ALA A 112 -11.20 7.87 3.00
C ALA A 112 -12.50 8.01 2.17
N GLY A 113 -13.28 9.08 2.39
CA GLY A 113 -14.46 9.40 1.57
C GLY A 113 -14.15 9.72 0.10
N LYS A 114 -12.89 10.07 -0.21
CA LYS A 114 -12.41 10.26 -1.58
C LYS A 114 -11.98 8.97 -2.27
N VAL A 115 -11.97 7.83 -1.58
CA VAL A 115 -11.57 6.54 -2.17
C VAL A 115 -12.80 5.71 -2.49
N THR A 116 -12.90 5.21 -3.73
CA THR A 116 -14.00 4.35 -4.17
C THR A 116 -13.47 3.05 -4.76
N TYR A 117 -13.92 1.92 -4.24
CA TYR A 117 -13.61 0.60 -4.79
C TYR A 117 -14.70 0.14 -5.76
N ILE A 118 -14.33 -0.14 -7.01
CA ILE A 118 -15.27 -0.54 -8.07
C ILE A 118 -15.19 -2.04 -8.42
N GLY A 119 -14.41 -2.82 -7.68
CA GLY A 119 -14.24 -4.24 -7.95
C GLY A 119 -13.45 -4.53 -9.22
N ASN A 120 -13.85 -5.58 -9.95
CA ASN A 120 -13.23 -5.93 -11.23
C ASN A 120 -13.72 -4.99 -12.34
N GLY A 121 -13.04 -3.84 -12.47
CA GLY A 121 -13.36 -2.83 -13.49
C GLY A 121 -13.26 -3.35 -14.92
N SER A 122 -12.36 -4.31 -15.19
CA SER A 122 -12.22 -4.92 -16.53
C SER A 122 -13.45 -5.73 -16.91
N LEU A 123 -13.93 -6.60 -16.02
CA LEU A 123 -15.14 -7.40 -16.25
C LEU A 123 -16.40 -6.51 -16.36
N LEU A 124 -16.51 -5.51 -15.48
CA LEU A 124 -17.61 -4.55 -15.51
C LEU A 124 -17.62 -3.79 -16.85
N GLY A 125 -16.47 -3.26 -17.28
CA GLY A 125 -16.31 -2.56 -18.55
C GLY A 125 -16.62 -3.45 -19.76
N ALA A 126 -16.13 -4.69 -19.77
CA ALA A 126 -16.41 -5.66 -20.83
C ALA A 126 -17.92 -5.94 -20.96
N ARG A 127 -18.60 -6.16 -19.82
CA ARG A 127 -20.05 -6.35 -19.78
C ARG A 127 -20.79 -5.12 -20.31
N MET A 128 -20.41 -3.91 -19.90
CA MET A 128 -21.03 -2.67 -20.38
C MET A 128 -20.87 -2.47 -21.89
N CYS A 129 -19.68 -2.77 -22.43
CA CYS A 129 -19.38 -2.71 -23.86
C CYS A 129 -20.08 -3.79 -24.70
N ALA A 130 -20.42 -4.94 -24.09
CA ALA A 130 -21.15 -6.01 -24.76
C ALA A 130 -22.62 -5.64 -24.99
N VAL A 131 -23.23 -4.92 -24.04
CA VAL A 131 -24.67 -4.60 -24.08
C VAL A 131 -24.99 -3.20 -24.63
N THR A 132 -24.01 -2.29 -24.70
CA THR A 132 -24.27 -0.90 -25.12
C THR A 132 -23.29 -0.40 -26.19
N ASN A 133 -23.80 -0.17 -27.40
CA ASN A 133 -23.01 0.40 -28.50
C ASN A 133 -22.48 1.81 -28.23
N ARG A 134 -23.22 2.64 -27.47
CA ARG A 134 -22.77 3.99 -27.08
C ARG A 134 -21.48 3.91 -26.24
N ILE A 135 -21.49 3.08 -25.20
CA ILE A 135 -20.33 2.88 -24.31
C ILE A 135 -19.11 2.41 -25.11
N ARG A 136 -19.30 1.53 -26.10
CA ARG A 136 -18.21 1.09 -26.98
C ARG A 136 -17.58 2.26 -27.76
N LYS A 137 -18.39 3.20 -28.27
CA LYS A 137 -17.88 4.42 -28.94
C LYS A 137 -17.17 5.34 -27.96
N ASP A 138 -17.71 5.50 -26.74
CA ASP A 138 -17.11 6.33 -25.70
C ASP A 138 -15.73 5.78 -25.30
N VAL A 139 -15.60 4.47 -25.11
CA VAL A 139 -14.31 3.81 -24.83
C VAL A 139 -13.30 4.06 -25.94
N ALA A 140 -13.70 3.95 -27.21
CA ALA A 140 -12.81 4.25 -28.34
C ALA A 140 -12.35 5.71 -28.35
N SER A 141 -13.20 6.66 -27.90
CA SER A 141 -12.80 8.07 -27.74
C SER A 141 -11.82 8.26 -26.58
N VAL A 142 -12.04 7.58 -25.44
CA VAL A 142 -11.15 7.65 -24.27
C VAL A 142 -9.76 7.12 -24.62
N ILE A 143 -9.67 5.97 -25.31
CA ILE A 143 -8.37 5.39 -25.71
C ILE A 143 -7.55 6.38 -26.54
N LYS A 144 -8.19 7.14 -27.45
CA LYS A 144 -7.51 8.15 -28.27
C LYS A 144 -6.98 9.36 -27.47
N LYS A 145 -7.47 9.57 -26.25
CA LYS A 145 -7.05 10.66 -25.36
C LYS A 145 -6.05 10.21 -24.29
N MET A 146 -5.75 8.91 -24.20
CA MET A 146 -4.79 8.39 -23.23
C MET A 146 -3.36 8.65 -23.72
N THR A 147 -2.59 9.36 -22.91
CA THR A 147 -1.15 9.49 -23.06
C THR A 147 -0.47 8.48 -22.13
N ASN A 148 0.38 7.64 -22.69
CA ASN A 148 1.19 6.71 -21.89
C ASN A 148 2.45 7.43 -21.40
N PHE A 149 2.80 7.22 -20.14
CA PHE A 149 4.01 7.73 -19.52
C PHE A 149 4.92 6.56 -19.18
N GLU A 150 6.15 6.58 -19.71
CA GLU A 150 7.16 5.57 -19.42
C GLU A 150 7.92 5.94 -18.15
N LEU A 151 7.55 5.31 -17.04
CA LEU A 151 8.13 5.60 -15.73
C LEU A 151 9.62 5.25 -15.65
N SER A 152 10.10 4.31 -16.48
CA SER A 152 11.53 3.93 -16.49
C SER A 152 12.43 5.02 -17.04
N GLU A 153 11.89 5.95 -17.84
CA GLU A 153 12.65 7.06 -18.41
C GLU A 153 12.70 8.28 -17.48
N THR A 154 11.86 8.32 -16.44
CA THR A 154 11.85 9.41 -15.46
C THR A 154 12.96 9.20 -14.42
N PRO A 155 13.99 10.08 -14.36
CA PRO A 155 15.11 9.91 -13.45
C PRO A 155 14.70 9.90 -11.96
N SER A 156 13.60 10.59 -11.62
CA SER A 156 13.09 10.69 -10.25
C SER A 156 12.27 9.47 -9.82
N TYR A 157 11.89 8.57 -10.73
CA TYR A 157 11.08 7.40 -10.37
C TYR A 157 11.83 6.45 -9.42
N MET A 158 13.10 6.16 -9.71
CA MET A 158 13.87 5.22 -8.89
C MET A 158 14.12 5.75 -7.48
N SER A 159 14.37 7.05 -7.31
CA SER A 159 14.53 7.65 -5.98
C SER A 159 13.23 7.60 -5.18
N LYS A 160 12.08 7.90 -5.79
CA LYS A 160 10.75 7.77 -5.17
C LYS A 160 10.42 6.31 -4.84
N TYR A 161 10.74 5.38 -5.74
CA TYR A 161 10.52 3.96 -5.49
C TYR A 161 11.30 3.49 -4.27
N VAL A 162 12.59 3.82 -4.16
CA VAL A 162 13.41 3.49 -2.99
C VAL A 162 12.84 4.12 -1.71
N ALA A 163 12.40 5.38 -1.77
CA ALA A 163 11.75 6.04 -0.63
C ALA A 163 10.42 5.35 -0.22
N ALA A 164 9.71 4.77 -1.19
CA ALA A 164 8.49 4.02 -0.99
C ALA A 164 8.72 2.55 -0.56
N LEU A 165 9.96 2.06 -0.42
CA LEU A 165 10.27 0.72 0.11
C LEU A 165 10.26 0.63 1.65
N PHE A 166 9.80 1.68 2.33
CA PHE A 166 9.66 1.72 3.79
C PHE A 166 8.18 1.74 4.18
N LEU A 167 7.82 1.35 5.40
CA LEU A 167 6.45 1.43 5.92
C LEU A 167 6.24 2.70 6.78
N PRO A 168 5.28 3.57 6.44
CA PRO A 168 4.56 3.66 5.16
C PRO A 168 5.42 4.24 4.02
N HIS A 169 6.46 5.01 4.35
CA HIS A 169 7.38 5.70 3.44
C HIS A 169 8.59 6.20 4.24
N THR A 170 9.71 6.54 3.60
CA THR A 170 10.87 7.15 4.30
C THR A 170 10.51 8.51 4.91
N ASP A 171 9.69 9.29 4.20
CA ASP A 171 9.14 10.55 4.68
C ASP A 171 7.77 10.34 5.35
N LEU A 172 7.75 10.41 6.68
CA LEU A 172 6.53 10.29 7.49
C LEU A 172 5.63 11.54 7.42
N ASN A 173 6.14 12.68 6.94
CA ASN A 173 5.33 13.89 6.82
C ASN A 173 4.26 13.79 5.72
N LEU A 174 4.41 12.82 4.82
CA LEU A 174 3.38 12.44 3.84
C LEU A 174 2.18 11.70 4.49
N PHE A 175 2.32 11.27 5.74
CA PHE A 175 1.31 10.52 6.50
C PHE A 175 1.08 11.12 7.90
N PRO A 176 0.65 12.39 8.01
CA PRO A 176 0.50 13.08 9.29
C PRO A 176 -0.44 12.39 10.29
N LYS A 177 -1.57 11.81 9.87
CA LYS A 177 -2.49 11.11 10.78
C LYS A 177 -1.84 9.84 11.31
N LEU A 178 -1.19 9.04 10.46
CA LEU A 178 -0.45 7.87 10.91
C LEU A 178 0.70 8.26 11.85
N LYS A 179 1.46 9.30 11.51
CA LYS A 179 2.53 9.85 12.36
C LYS A 179 1.98 10.13 13.76
N GLY A 180 0.84 10.82 13.87
CA GLY A 180 0.14 11.06 15.14
C GLY A 180 -0.24 9.77 15.89
N ARG A 181 -0.83 8.78 15.21
CA ARG A 181 -1.18 7.48 15.83
C ARG A 181 0.04 6.72 16.34
N LEU A 182 1.14 6.73 15.60
CA LEU A 182 2.38 6.06 16.01
C LEU A 182 3.00 6.71 17.25
N TYR A 183 2.98 8.05 17.36
CA TYR A 183 3.44 8.75 18.57
C TYR A 183 2.55 8.44 19.77
N ALA A 184 1.23 8.48 19.60
CA ALA A 184 0.26 8.17 20.65
C ALA A 184 0.44 6.73 21.19
N ASN A 185 0.66 5.76 20.30
CA ASN A 185 0.86 4.36 20.67
C ASN A 185 2.24 4.08 21.29
N ARG A 186 3.24 4.96 21.10
CA ARG A 186 4.61 4.74 21.57
C ARG A 186 4.97 5.46 22.88
N ASN A 187 4.09 6.25 23.50
CA ASN A 187 4.43 7.06 24.68
C ASN A 187 5.75 7.85 24.52
N LEU A 188 6.05 8.30 23.30
CA LEU A 188 7.17 9.20 23.04
C LEU A 188 6.59 10.61 22.99
N ALA A 189 6.92 11.43 23.99
CA ALA A 189 6.66 12.86 23.96
C ALA A 189 7.20 13.46 22.64
N PRO A 190 6.49 14.43 22.04
CA PRO A 190 7.01 15.10 20.86
C PRO A 190 8.36 15.73 21.21
N ILE A 191 9.38 15.41 20.42
CA ILE A 191 10.62 16.18 20.40
C ILE A 191 10.24 17.50 19.73
N ASP A 192 10.29 18.56 20.52
CA ASP A 192 10.10 19.93 20.06
C ASP A 192 11.27 20.26 19.12
N GLU A 193 11.02 20.38 17.82
CA GLU A 193 11.97 20.95 16.87
C GLU A 193 11.92 22.48 16.96
N SER A 194 12.19 23.01 18.16
CA SER A 194 12.43 24.42 18.42
C SER A 194 13.73 24.60 19.20
N ASP A 195 14.84 24.12 18.62
CA ASP A 195 16.19 24.57 18.99
C ASP A 195 17.18 24.21 17.87
N SER A 196 17.24 25.09 16.85
CA SER A 196 18.48 25.57 16.19
C SER A 196 18.14 26.46 14.99
#